data_AF-A0A6M8W7U2-F1
#
_entry.id   AF-A0A6M8W7U2-F1
#
_cell.length_a   1.000
_cell.length_b   1.000
_cell.length_c   1.000
_cell.angle_alpha   90.00
_cell.angle_beta   90.00
_cell.angle_gamma   90.00
#
_symmetry.space_group_name_H-M   'P 1'
#
loop_
_entity.id
_entity.type
_entity.pdbx_description
1 polymer ?
#
loop_
_entity_poly.entity_id
_entity_poly.type
_entity_poly.pdbx_seq_one_letter_code
_entity_poly.pdbx_strand_id
1 'polypeptide(L)'
;MAAAQTPHDWLRIDRLAIGLPTFGDWSWRLEDPERMAFGSGAELRALLRSLGPDAAAEARETLRLCDAAVHAKKVRAATLCKLALRDEVVPAPSAAAVFNAARHRPRVQVAVHRASGPHRALAGAGAAAGDLRAVCGRLPRSGAGARGGDGGVGRAARRG
;
A
#
# COMPACT_ATOMS: atom_id res chain seq x y z
N MET A 1 38.50 -18.72 1.97
CA MET A 1 37.71 -18.42 3.19
C MET A 1 36.23 -18.48 2.83
N ALA A 2 35.51 -19.50 3.28
CA ALA A 2 34.06 -19.59 3.10
C ALA A 2 33.39 -18.71 4.16
N ALA A 3 32.57 -17.74 3.74
CA ALA A 3 31.74 -16.98 4.65
C ALA A 3 30.72 -17.93 5.28
N ALA A 4 30.78 -18.10 6.61
CA ALA A 4 29.76 -18.83 7.34
C ALA A 4 28.42 -18.10 7.16
N GLN A 5 27.53 -18.66 6.33
CA GLN A 5 26.15 -18.23 6.26
C GLN A 5 25.48 -18.62 7.57
N THR A 6 25.20 -17.63 8.42
CA THR A 6 24.41 -17.82 9.63
C THR A 6 23.05 -18.39 9.24
N PRO A 7 22.58 -19.52 9.80
CA PRO A 7 21.25 -20.04 9.50
C PRO A 7 20.21 -18.97 9.87
N HIS A 8 19.43 -18.48 8.91
CA HIS A 8 18.41 -17.44 9.12
C HIS A 8 17.16 -17.97 9.86
N ASP A 9 17.19 -19.21 10.33
CA ASP A 9 16.03 -19.97 10.82
C ASP A 9 15.51 -19.48 12.18
N TRP A 10 16.29 -18.69 12.92
CA TRP A 10 15.93 -18.25 14.27
C TRP A 10 14.91 -17.09 14.32
N LEU A 11 14.59 -16.45 13.19
CA LEU A 11 13.60 -15.37 13.15
C LEU A 11 12.41 -15.69 12.24
N ARG A 12 11.84 -16.88 12.41
CA ARG A 12 10.59 -17.23 11.74
C ARG A 12 9.41 -16.53 12.41
N ILE A 13 8.78 -15.60 11.69
CA ILE A 13 7.54 -14.95 12.11
C ILE A 13 6.35 -15.76 11.59
N ASP A 14 5.64 -16.46 12.48
CA ASP A 14 4.46 -17.26 12.10
C ASP A 14 3.18 -16.44 12.02
N ARG A 15 3.08 -15.36 12.82
CA ARG A 15 1.91 -14.47 12.88
C ARG A 15 2.33 -13.01 12.92
N LEU A 16 1.58 -12.18 12.24
CA LEU A 16 1.83 -10.75 12.13
C LEU A 16 0.54 -9.97 12.37
N ALA A 17 0.57 -9.00 13.28
CA ALA A 17 -0.54 -8.07 13.48
C ALA A 17 -0.07 -6.66 13.11
N ILE A 18 -0.76 -6.02 12.18
CA ILE A 18 -0.42 -4.66 11.71
C ILE A 18 -1.59 -3.73 12.00
N GLY A 19 -1.36 -2.73 12.84
CA GLY A 19 -2.27 -1.60 12.99
C GLY A 19 -1.96 -0.55 11.94
N LEU A 20 -2.92 -0.26 11.05
CA LEU A 20 -2.84 0.82 10.05
C LEU A 20 -1.54 0.78 9.23
N PRO A 21 -1.40 -0.18 8.29
CA PRO A 21 -0.18 -0.33 7.49
C PRO A 21 0.12 0.97 6.74
N THR A 22 1.23 1.62 7.11
CA THR A 22 1.69 2.89 6.53
C THR A 22 2.83 2.67 5.53
N PHE A 23 3.33 3.76 4.93
CA PHE A 23 4.43 3.77 3.95
C PHE A 23 4.19 2.90 2.69
N GLY A 24 2.94 2.61 2.36
CA GLY A 24 2.57 1.91 1.13
C GLY A 24 2.15 2.85 0.01
N ASP A 25 2.27 2.37 -1.22
CA ASP A 25 1.77 3.00 -2.44
C ASP A 25 2.33 4.42 -2.65
N TRP A 26 3.66 4.52 -2.69
CA TRP A 26 4.34 5.78 -2.95
C TRP A 26 4.05 6.31 -4.35
N SER A 27 3.80 5.44 -5.32
CA SER A 27 3.28 5.85 -6.64
C SER A 27 2.04 6.74 -6.49
N TRP A 28 1.01 6.25 -5.80
CA TRP A 28 -0.22 6.99 -5.57
C TRP A 28 -0.01 8.23 -4.69
N ARG A 29 0.81 8.14 -3.63
CA ARG A 29 1.05 9.29 -2.74
C ARG A 29 1.80 10.44 -3.43
N LEU A 30 2.73 10.13 -4.33
CA LEU A 30 3.60 11.13 -4.97
C LEU A 30 2.95 11.84 -6.17
N GLU A 31 1.85 11.30 -6.70
CA GLU A 31 1.04 11.93 -7.76
C GLU A 31 0.37 13.23 -7.32
N ASP A 32 0.00 13.33 -6.04
CA ASP A 32 -0.72 14.47 -5.47
C ASP A 32 -0.18 14.79 -4.07
N PRO A 33 0.52 15.93 -3.90
CA PRO A 33 1.09 16.34 -2.61
C PRO A 33 0.09 16.44 -1.46
N GLU A 34 -1.20 16.67 -1.73
CA GLU A 34 -2.24 16.75 -0.69
C GLU A 34 -2.51 15.38 -0.04
N ARG A 35 -2.19 14.27 -0.71
CA ARG A 35 -2.24 12.91 -0.14
C ARG A 35 -1.19 12.68 0.95
N MET A 36 -0.28 13.65 1.14
CA MET A 36 0.78 13.66 2.14
C MET A 36 0.64 14.86 3.09
N ALA A 37 -0.58 15.32 3.36
CA ALA A 37 -0.82 16.51 4.19
C ALA A 37 -0.50 16.33 5.69
N PHE A 38 -0.45 15.10 6.20
CA PHE A 38 -0.29 14.83 7.63
C PHE A 38 0.76 13.76 7.95
N GLY A 39 1.19 13.73 9.22
CA GLY A 39 2.17 12.79 9.77
C GLY A 39 3.50 12.79 9.00
N SER A 40 4.16 11.63 8.93
CA SER A 40 5.41 11.47 8.20
C SER A 40 5.30 11.77 6.70
N GLY A 41 4.09 11.76 6.13
CA GLY A 41 3.85 12.23 4.76
C GLY A 41 4.16 13.73 4.62
N ALA A 42 3.72 14.54 5.58
CA ALA A 42 3.95 15.99 5.56
C ALA A 42 5.44 16.34 5.66
N GLU A 43 6.17 15.61 6.50
CA GLU A 43 7.62 15.73 6.65
C GLU A 43 8.34 15.38 5.34
N LEU A 44 7.98 14.26 4.72
CA LEU A 44 8.51 13.86 3.41
C LEU A 44 8.18 14.88 2.31
N ARG A 45 6.96 15.42 2.30
CA ARG A 45 6.57 16.48 1.37
C ARG A 45 7.39 17.75 1.59
N ALA A 46 7.69 18.12 2.83
CA ALA A 46 8.53 19.28 3.14
C ALA A 46 9.98 19.03 2.67
N LEU A 47 10.54 17.86 2.98
CA LEU A 47 11.88 17.47 2.54
C LEU A 47 12.01 17.47 1.01
N LEU A 48 11.07 16.83 0.29
CA LEU A 48 11.10 16.78 -1.17
C LEU A 48 11.01 18.18 -1.81
N ARG A 49 10.39 19.16 -1.14
CA ARG A 49 10.33 20.56 -1.60
C ARG A 49 11.61 21.34 -1.31
N SER A 50 12.37 20.98 -0.27
CA SER A 50 13.64 21.65 0.05
C SER A 50 14.82 21.14 -0.77
N LEU A 51 14.68 19.97 -1.40
CA LEU A 51 15.72 19.38 -2.24
C LEU A 51 15.76 20.04 -3.63
N GLY A 52 16.95 20.11 -4.22
CA GLY A 52 17.11 20.38 -5.65
C GLY A 52 16.47 19.28 -6.52
N PRO A 53 16.21 19.55 -7.81
CA PRO A 53 15.43 18.64 -8.68
C PRO A 53 16.00 17.23 -8.77
N ASP A 54 17.31 17.08 -8.91
CA ASP A 54 17.97 15.76 -9.04
C ASP A 54 17.89 14.96 -7.74
N ALA A 55 18.20 15.60 -6.60
CA ALA A 55 18.11 14.96 -5.29
C ALA A 55 16.65 14.59 -4.93
N ALA A 56 15.67 15.41 -5.34
CA ALA A 56 14.26 15.09 -5.16
C ALA A 56 13.84 13.89 -6.03
N ALA A 57 14.37 13.75 -7.24
CA ALA A 57 14.12 12.59 -8.10
C ALA A 57 14.71 11.30 -7.50
N GLU A 58 15.94 11.35 -6.99
CA GLU A 58 16.59 10.21 -6.32
C GLU A 58 15.85 9.80 -5.04
N ALA A 59 15.42 10.78 -4.23
CA ALA A 59 14.61 10.52 -3.03
C ALA A 59 13.28 9.84 -3.38
N ARG A 60 12.60 10.27 -4.46
CA ARG A 60 11.37 9.63 -4.94
C ARG A 60 11.61 8.18 -5.38
N GLU A 61 12.74 7.89 -6.00
CA GLU A 61 13.08 6.51 -6.38
C GLU A 61 13.37 5.64 -5.15
N THR A 62 14.08 6.18 -4.16
CA THR A 62 14.32 5.51 -2.89
C THR A 62 13.00 5.18 -2.18
N LEU A 63 12.04 6.10 -2.14
CA LEU A 63 10.71 5.85 -1.58
C LEU A 63 10.02 4.68 -2.27
N ARG A 64 10.08 4.60 -3.61
CA ARG A 64 9.51 3.45 -4.36
C ARG A 64 10.14 2.12 -3.96
N LEU A 65 11.45 2.08 -3.72
CA LEU A 65 12.15 0.88 -3.25
C LEU A 65 11.74 0.51 -1.81
N CYS A 66 11.44 1.50 -0.98
CA CYS A 66 10.97 1.35 0.40
C CYS A 66 9.45 1.17 0.54
N ASP A 67 8.72 0.97 -0.57
CA ASP A 67 7.26 0.84 -0.55
C ASP A 67 6.79 -0.41 0.20
N ALA A 68 6.02 -0.22 1.28
CA ALA A 68 5.51 -1.30 2.09
C ALA A 68 4.62 -2.27 1.29
N ALA A 69 3.92 -1.80 0.25
CA ALA A 69 3.11 -2.66 -0.62
C ALA A 69 3.99 -3.57 -1.51
N VAL A 70 5.19 -3.12 -1.89
CA VAL A 70 6.17 -3.98 -2.59
C VAL A 70 6.65 -5.09 -1.66
N HIS A 71 6.97 -4.75 -0.40
CA HIS A 71 7.48 -5.71 0.58
C HIS A 71 6.41 -6.65 1.15
N ALA A 72 5.16 -6.20 1.24
CA ALA A 72 4.04 -7.02 1.72
C ALA A 72 3.86 -8.32 0.91
N LYS A 73 4.22 -8.31 -0.38
CA LYS A 73 4.21 -9.50 -1.25
C LYS A 73 5.13 -10.63 -0.77
N LYS A 74 6.10 -10.32 0.10
CA LYS A 74 7.06 -11.27 0.67
C LYS A 74 6.63 -11.80 2.04
N VAL A 75 5.58 -11.23 2.65
CA VAL A 75 5.08 -11.67 3.96
C VAL A 75 4.45 -13.06 3.83
N ARG A 76 5.03 -14.02 4.57
CA ARG A 76 4.55 -15.41 4.68
C ARG A 76 3.77 -15.69 5.96
N ALA A 77 3.85 -14.79 6.95
CA ALA A 77 3.15 -14.93 8.22
C ALA A 77 1.63 -14.80 8.04
N ALA A 78 0.87 -15.53 8.85
CA ALA A 78 -0.57 -15.31 8.95
C ALA A 78 -0.82 -13.89 9.50
N THR A 79 -1.45 -13.04 8.69
CA THR A 79 -1.51 -11.60 8.98
C THR A 79 -2.92 -11.16 9.37
N LEU A 80 -3.02 -10.33 10.41
CA LEU A 80 -4.20 -9.58 10.80
C LEU A 80 -3.92 -8.08 10.60
N CYS A 81 -4.81 -7.37 9.89
CA CYS A 81 -4.67 -5.93 9.68
C CYS A 81 -5.88 -5.16 10.22
N LYS A 82 -5.61 -4.07 10.94
CA LYS A 82 -6.61 -3.04 11.27
C LYS A 82 -6.52 -1.92 10.23
N LEU A 83 -7.65 -1.65 9.56
CA LEU A 83 -7.79 -0.58 8.57
C LEU A 83 -8.81 0.46 9.06
N ALA A 84 -8.61 1.71 8.66
CA ALA A 84 -9.52 2.83 8.93
C ALA A 84 -9.87 3.56 7.62
N LEU A 85 -11.14 3.94 7.47
CA LEU A 85 -11.63 4.66 6.29
C LEU A 85 -11.33 6.16 6.34
N ARG A 86 -11.22 6.72 7.54
CA ARG A 86 -11.07 8.16 7.80
C ARG A 86 -9.86 8.39 8.69
N ASP A 87 -8.71 7.95 8.21
CA ASP A 87 -7.43 8.22 8.83
C ASP A 87 -6.69 9.24 7.98
N GLU A 88 -6.44 10.41 8.57
CA GLU A 88 -5.79 11.54 7.91
C GLU A 88 -4.27 11.33 7.81
N VAL A 89 -3.69 10.49 8.67
CA VAL A 89 -2.24 10.20 8.71
C VAL A 89 -1.88 9.03 7.80
N VAL A 90 -2.70 7.98 7.79
CA VAL A 90 -2.53 6.80 6.95
C VAL A 90 -3.73 6.67 6.01
N PRO A 91 -3.68 7.28 4.80
CA PRO A 91 -4.80 7.26 3.87
C PRO A 91 -5.27 5.83 3.57
N ALA A 92 -6.60 5.63 3.61
CA ALA A 92 -7.22 4.33 3.39
C ALA A 92 -6.75 3.63 2.10
N PRO A 93 -6.55 4.32 0.95
CA PRO A 93 -6.04 3.68 -0.25
C PRO A 93 -4.64 3.09 -0.09
N SER A 94 -3.73 3.83 0.55
CA SER A 94 -2.36 3.38 0.82
C SER A 94 -2.34 2.18 1.76
N ALA A 95 -3.11 2.20 2.84
CA ALA A 95 -3.21 1.07 3.77
C ALA A 95 -3.82 -0.17 3.09
N ALA A 96 -4.84 0.03 2.26
CA ALA A 96 -5.47 -1.04 1.50
C ALA A 96 -4.52 -1.65 0.45
N ALA A 97 -3.64 -0.86 -0.17
CA ALA A 97 -2.63 -1.37 -1.10
C ALA A 97 -1.67 -2.35 -0.42
N VAL A 98 -1.18 -2.04 0.78
CA VAL A 98 -0.33 -2.94 1.58
C VAL A 98 -1.10 -4.21 1.96
N PHE A 99 -2.33 -4.07 2.46
CA PHE A 99 -3.19 -5.20 2.81
C PHE A 99 -3.43 -6.15 1.63
N ASN A 100 -3.76 -5.59 0.46
CA ASN A 100 -4.06 -6.35 -0.75
C ASN A 100 -2.83 -7.04 -1.35
N ALA A 101 -1.64 -6.49 -1.13
CA ALA A 101 -0.40 -7.04 -1.63
C ALA A 101 0.11 -8.24 -0.81
N ALA A 102 -0.32 -8.39 0.45
CA ALA A 102 0.07 -9.51 1.29
C ALA A 102 -0.45 -10.85 0.73
N ARG A 103 0.47 -11.82 0.53
CA ARG A 103 0.17 -13.12 -0.11
C ARG A 103 -0.85 -13.95 0.65
N HIS A 104 -0.72 -14.01 1.96
CA HIS A 104 -1.75 -14.58 2.81
C HIS A 104 -2.79 -13.50 3.02
N ARG A 105 -3.94 -13.64 2.37
CA ARG A 105 -5.05 -12.69 2.47
C ARG A 105 -5.29 -12.38 3.95
N PRO A 106 -4.87 -11.19 4.42
CA PRO A 106 -4.91 -10.94 5.85
C PRO A 106 -6.36 -10.93 6.28
N ARG A 107 -6.63 -11.38 7.50
CA ARG A 107 -7.96 -11.13 8.06
C ARG A 107 -8.07 -9.63 8.32
N VAL A 108 -9.21 -9.05 7.96
CA VAL A 108 -9.47 -7.62 8.19
C VAL A 108 -10.21 -7.46 9.51
N GLN A 109 -9.70 -6.60 10.38
CA GLN A 109 -10.47 -6.04 11.48
C GLN A 109 -10.81 -4.60 11.13
N VAL A 110 -12.10 -4.32 10.96
CA VAL A 110 -12.57 -2.96 10.66
C VAL A 110 -12.69 -2.20 11.97
N ALA A 111 -11.86 -1.18 12.14
CA ALA A 111 -12.02 -0.23 13.23
C ALA A 111 -12.56 1.08 12.67
N VAL A 112 -13.84 1.32 12.90
CA VAL A 112 -14.45 2.63 12.61
C VAL A 112 -14.12 3.53 13.79
N HIS A 113 -12.95 4.16 13.78
CA HIS A 113 -12.73 5.32 14.64
C HIS A 113 -13.32 6.53 13.93
N ARG A 114 -14.45 7.02 14.44
CA ARG A 114 -14.72 8.45 14.33
C ARG A 114 -13.59 9.15 15.08
N ALA A 115 -12.91 10.10 14.45
CA ALA A 115 -12.16 11.10 15.20
C ALA A 115 -13.10 11.64 16.29
N SER A 116 -12.66 11.57 17.54
CA SER A 116 -13.48 11.81 18.72
C SER A 116 -13.98 13.27 18.75
N GLY A 117 -15.28 13.45 18.54
CA GLY A 117 -16.10 14.37 19.32
C GLY A 117 -16.97 13.54 20.28
N PRO A 118 -17.33 14.04 21.48
CA PRO A 118 -18.04 13.23 22.47
C PRO A 118 -19.49 12.99 22.02
N HIS A 119 -19.99 11.80 22.36
CA HIS A 119 -21.35 11.28 22.18
C HIS A 119 -21.67 10.39 20.96
N ARG A 120 -22.22 9.22 21.34
CA ARG A 120 -22.97 8.19 20.60
C ARG A 120 -22.18 7.17 19.79
N ALA A 121 -22.06 6.00 20.41
CA ALA A 121 -21.92 4.71 19.74
C ALA A 121 -23.24 4.26 19.08
N LEU A 122 -23.07 3.30 18.16
CA LEU A 122 -24.02 2.36 17.53
C LEU A 122 -24.59 2.68 16.14
N ALA A 123 -24.63 1.59 15.36
CA ALA A 123 -25.16 1.38 14.01
C ALA A 123 -24.33 1.90 12.82
N GLY A 124 -23.38 1.09 12.31
CA GLY A 124 -22.69 1.41 11.05
C GLY A 124 -21.60 0.43 10.57
N ALA A 125 -21.22 -0.57 11.38
CA ALA A 125 -20.12 -1.49 11.05
C ALA A 125 -20.32 -2.25 9.72
N GLY A 126 -21.56 -2.56 9.34
CA GLY A 126 -21.87 -3.25 8.07
C GLY A 126 -21.60 -2.42 6.82
N ALA A 127 -22.02 -1.15 6.81
CA ALA A 127 -21.77 -0.22 5.70
C ALA A 127 -20.28 0.11 5.57
N ALA A 128 -19.62 0.39 6.70
CA ALA A 128 -18.18 0.64 6.71
C ALA A 128 -17.36 -0.57 6.23
N ALA A 129 -17.76 -1.81 6.58
CA ALA A 129 -17.13 -3.01 6.04
C ALA A 129 -17.40 -3.19 4.53
N GLY A 130 -18.57 -2.78 4.05
CA GLY A 130 -18.90 -2.72 2.62
C GLY A 130 -18.03 -1.72 1.85
N ASP A 131 -17.85 -0.52 2.39
CA ASP A 131 -17.01 0.53 1.81
C ASP A 131 -15.52 0.15 1.82
N LEU A 132 -15.03 -0.47 2.90
CA LEU A 132 -13.66 -0.95 2.97
C LEU A 132 -13.42 -2.12 2.01
N ARG A 133 -14.37 -3.04 1.88
CA ARG A 133 -14.32 -4.08 0.84
C ARG A 133 -14.35 -3.47 -0.56
N ALA A 134 -15.09 -2.38 -0.77
CA ALA A 134 -15.09 -1.66 -2.03
C ALA A 134 -13.74 -0.97 -2.29
N VAL A 135 -13.11 -0.35 -1.29
CA VAL A 135 -11.76 0.25 -1.40
C VAL A 135 -10.72 -0.84 -1.68
N CYS A 136 -10.71 -1.91 -0.88
CA CYS A 136 -9.83 -3.06 -1.10
C CYS A 136 -10.11 -3.77 -2.43
N GLY A 137 -11.35 -3.77 -2.92
CA GLY A 137 -11.75 -4.43 -4.16
C GLY A 137 -11.54 -3.61 -5.43
N ARG A 138 -11.54 -2.26 -5.34
CA ARG A 138 -11.38 -1.34 -6.48
C ARG A 138 -9.95 -0.90 -6.72
N LEU A 139 -9.05 -1.01 -5.73
CA LEU A 139 -7.67 -0.59 -5.91
C LEU A 139 -6.93 -1.60 -6.80
N PRO A 140 -6.28 -1.15 -7.90
CA PRO A 140 -5.53 -2.03 -8.76
C PRO A 140 -4.42 -2.72 -7.96
N ARG A 141 -4.17 -3.99 -8.25
CA ARG A 141 -2.99 -4.68 -7.76
C ARG A 141 -1.79 -3.92 -8.30
N SER A 142 -1.08 -3.16 -7.46
CA SER A 142 0.09 -2.41 -7.91
C SER A 142 1.10 -3.39 -8.54
N GLY A 143 1.28 -3.28 -9.86
CA GLY A 143 2.14 -4.17 -10.65
C GLY A 143 1.71 -4.54 -12.07
N ALA A 144 0.67 -3.94 -12.68
CA ALA A 144 0.49 -4.04 -14.13
C ALA A 144 1.29 -2.93 -14.82
N GLY A 145 2.61 -3.14 -14.96
CA GLY A 145 3.37 -2.41 -15.96
C GLY A 145 2.74 -2.68 -17.32
N ALA A 146 2.31 -1.61 -18.00
CA ALA A 146 1.94 -1.67 -19.41
C ALA A 146 3.17 -2.15 -20.19
N ARG A 147 3.21 -3.45 -20.53
CA ARG A 147 4.12 -3.94 -21.55
C ARG A 147 3.57 -3.49 -22.89
N GLY A 148 4.20 -2.46 -23.45
CA GLY A 148 4.24 -2.28 -24.89
C GLY A 148 4.88 -3.50 -25.56
N GLY A 149 4.40 -3.80 -26.76
CA GLY A 149 4.79 -4.91 -27.62
C GLY A 149 3.55 -5.32 -28.40
N ASP A 150 3.53 -5.37 -29.72
CA ASP A 150 4.56 -5.14 -30.73
C ASP A 150 3.80 -5.01 -32.06
N GLY A 151 4.40 -4.36 -33.05
CA GLY A 151 3.84 -4.28 -34.39
C GLY A 151 3.61 -5.67 -35.00
N GLY A 152 2.41 -5.92 -35.49
CA GLY A 152 2.05 -7.13 -36.22
C GLY A 152 1.27 -6.76 -37.48
N VAL A 153 2.02 -6.50 -38.55
CA VAL A 153 1.54 -6.31 -39.92
C VAL A 153 0.71 -7.53 -40.36
N GLY A 154 -0.33 -7.27 -41.14
CA GLY A 154 -1.45 -8.17 -41.39
C GLY A 154 -1.14 -9.52 -42.04
N ARG A 155 -2.09 -10.43 -41.82
CA ARG A 155 -2.43 -11.49 -42.78
C ARG A 155 -3.94 -11.56 -42.91
N ALA A 156 -4.40 -11.22 -44.12
CA ALA A 156 -5.72 -11.52 -44.62
C ALA A 156 -5.93 -13.04 -44.70
N ALA A 157 -7.10 -13.51 -44.26
CA ALA A 157 -7.73 -14.72 -44.79
C ALA A 157 -9.23 -14.76 -44.47
N ARG A 158 -10.02 -14.45 -45.50
CA ARG A 158 -11.27 -15.10 -45.93
C ARG A 158 -12.46 -15.19 -44.94
N ARG A 159 -13.49 -14.39 -45.22
CA ARG A 159 -14.89 -14.84 -45.34
C ARG A 159 -15.61 -13.95 -46.37
N GLY A 160 -16.31 -14.57 -47.31
CA GLY A 160 -17.14 -13.91 -48.33
C GLY A 160 -16.48 -13.91 -49.69
#